data_AF-A0A067GT30-F1
#
_entry.id   AF-A0A067GT30-F1
#
_cell.length_a   1.000
_cell.length_b   1.000
_cell.length_c   1.000
_cell.angle_alpha   90.00
_cell.angle_beta   90.00
_cell.angle_gamma   90.00
#
_symmetry.space_group_name_H-M   'P 1'
#
loop_
_entity.id
_entity.type
_entity.pdbx_description
1 polymer ?
#
loop_
_entity_poly.entity_id
_entity_poly.type
_entity_poly.pdbx_seq_one_letter_code
_entity_poly.pdbx_strand_id
1 'polypeptide(L)'
;MKLKQLTMISSHSSSIVKSASASSTFPPSLHSLAPSSSSSSSSSCLPLQPKSRNFISLKPSAPFHGNSSVPLQKRNLSVVSASKSDDRDPSSSFQGGESFFRTVLQSMEAVYLNRNPTAKAVLELVQSSGNNQICYDHIAFRTFGVNGHGIDSIASFFMDYGYTKQDELRFPAKKLKAFWFSPPSFHYPDGGSGVNGPLPRVFISELLVDQMSPQIQEIIRKYTETSGSGKKHAALASALGSLTWGKPLYSEFQQLAR
;
A
#
# COMPACT_ATOMS: atom_id res chain seq x y z
N MET A 1 -1.90 -1.68 19.38
CA MET A 1 -2.93 -1.06 18.51
C MET A 1 -3.27 -2.03 17.39
N LYS A 2 -4.51 -2.04 16.87
CA LYS A 2 -4.75 -2.60 15.53
C LYS A 2 -4.21 -1.61 14.49
N LEU A 3 -2.95 -1.80 14.11
CA LEU A 3 -2.30 -1.06 13.03
C LEU A 3 -2.88 -1.54 11.68
N LYS A 4 -4.11 -1.10 11.37
CA LYS A 4 -4.72 -1.29 10.04
C LYS A 4 -3.87 -0.53 9.03
N GLN A 5 -2.99 -1.25 8.36
CA GLN A 5 -2.15 -0.76 7.27
C GLN A 5 -2.97 -0.83 5.98
N LEU A 6 -3.11 0.34 5.35
CA LEU A 6 -4.09 0.66 4.32
C LEU A 6 -5.57 0.53 4.80
N THR A 7 -6.38 1.48 4.37
CA THR A 7 -7.83 1.33 4.22
C THR A 7 -8.17 1.93 2.87
N MET A 8 -8.73 1.11 1.98
CA MET A 8 -9.33 1.56 0.72
C MET A 8 -10.80 1.85 1.02
N ILE A 9 -11.32 3.01 0.61
CA ILE A 9 -12.76 3.29 0.62
C ILE A 9 -13.20 3.57 -0.81
N SER A 10 -14.32 2.95 -1.21
CA SER A 10 -14.97 3.20 -2.50
C SER A 10 -16.24 4.01 -2.28
N SER A 11 -16.45 5.03 -3.11
CA SER A 11 -17.66 5.85 -3.13
C SER A 11 -18.50 5.46 -4.34
N HIS A 12 -19.77 5.15 -4.14
CA HIS A 12 -20.73 4.98 -5.24
C HIS A 12 -21.18 6.35 -5.75
N SER A 13 -21.04 6.61 -7.05
CA SER A 13 -21.58 7.79 -7.70
C SER A 13 -22.98 7.50 -8.26
N SER A 14 -24.00 7.59 -7.41
CA SER A 14 -25.38 7.23 -7.76
C SER A 14 -26.19 8.45 -8.25
N SER A 15 -26.10 8.76 -9.53
CA SER A 15 -26.93 9.79 -10.17
C SER A 15 -28.17 9.20 -10.87
N ILE A 16 -29.29 9.11 -10.15
CA ILE A 16 -30.69 9.31 -10.64
C ILE A 16 -31.65 9.04 -9.47
N VAL A 17 -32.68 9.89 -9.35
CA VAL A 17 -33.73 9.78 -8.32
C VAL A 17 -35.03 9.31 -8.97
N LYS A 18 -35.66 8.25 -8.45
CA LYS A 18 -37.12 8.09 -8.44
C LYS A 18 -37.59 7.06 -7.42
N SER A 19 -38.73 7.34 -6.82
CA SER A 19 -39.30 6.63 -5.68
C SER A 19 -40.42 5.65 -6.09
N ALA A 20 -40.47 4.49 -5.45
CA ALA A 20 -41.67 3.67 -5.30
C ALA A 20 -41.64 2.96 -3.94
N SER A 21 -42.80 2.85 -3.28
CA SER A 21 -42.91 2.36 -1.90
C SER A 21 -44.01 1.31 -1.78
N ALA A 22 -43.73 0.19 -1.10
CA ALA A 22 -44.74 -0.77 -0.69
C ALA A 22 -44.35 -1.47 0.63
N SER A 23 -45.33 -1.62 1.52
CA SER A 23 -45.32 -2.51 2.68
C SER A 23 -45.93 -3.89 2.27
N SER A 24 -46.06 -4.95 3.08
CA SER A 24 -46.36 -5.04 4.52
C SER A 24 -46.25 -6.49 5.08
N THR A 25 -46.29 -6.61 6.41
CA THR A 25 -46.77 -7.75 7.25
C THR A 25 -46.14 -9.16 7.20
N PHE A 26 -45.62 -9.57 8.38
CA PHE A 26 -45.67 -10.94 8.99
C PHE A 26 -47.12 -11.24 9.50
N PRO A 27 -47.52 -12.41 10.09
CA PRO A 27 -46.76 -13.43 10.88
C PRO A 27 -47.31 -14.90 10.73
N PRO A 28 -47.33 -15.83 11.73
CA PRO A 28 -46.31 -16.35 12.69
C PRO A 28 -46.15 -17.91 12.74
N SER A 29 -45.19 -18.36 13.59
CA SER A 29 -45.25 -19.52 14.53
C SER A 29 -44.70 -20.93 14.20
N LEU A 30 -43.76 -21.36 15.07
CA LEU A 30 -43.57 -22.68 15.74
C LEU A 30 -43.72 -24.00 14.93
N HIS A 31 -42.71 -24.90 14.93
CA HIS A 31 -42.41 -25.78 16.08
C HIS A 31 -40.96 -26.32 16.11
N SER A 32 -40.60 -27.06 17.17
CA SER A 32 -39.27 -27.65 17.42
C SER A 32 -39.23 -29.16 17.17
N LEU A 33 -38.06 -29.73 16.80
CA LEU A 33 -37.60 -31.07 17.21
C LEU A 33 -36.12 -31.36 16.80
N ALA A 34 -35.47 -32.23 17.57
CA ALA A 34 -34.15 -32.87 17.36
C ALA A 34 -34.30 -34.39 17.72
N PRO A 35 -33.32 -35.34 17.67
CA PRO A 35 -31.85 -35.26 17.51
C PRO A 35 -31.41 -35.87 16.13
N SER A 36 -30.32 -36.59 15.83
CA SER A 36 -29.21 -37.27 16.58
C SER A 36 -27.98 -37.43 15.64
N SER A 37 -26.72 -37.13 16.03
CA SER A 37 -25.75 -37.89 16.85
C SER A 37 -24.92 -38.97 16.11
N SER A 38 -23.65 -39.16 16.52
CA SER A 38 -22.65 -40.15 16.05
C SER A 38 -21.93 -39.80 14.72
N SER A 39 -20.64 -40.11 14.50
CA SER A 39 -19.61 -40.70 15.38
C SER A 39 -18.17 -40.23 15.03
N SER A 40 -17.19 -40.62 15.85
CA SER A 40 -15.78 -40.21 15.83
C SER A 40 -14.86 -41.02 14.90
N SER A 41 -13.73 -40.42 14.49
CA SER A 41 -12.45 -41.12 14.22
C SER A 41 -11.26 -40.15 14.37
N SER A 42 -10.03 -40.66 14.49
CA SER A 42 -8.93 -39.96 15.17
C SER A 42 -7.53 -40.14 14.53
N SER A 43 -6.62 -39.24 14.93
CA SER A 43 -5.15 -39.42 15.01
C SER A 43 -4.32 -39.69 13.74
N SER A 44 -3.35 -38.81 13.46
CA SER A 44 -1.90 -39.14 13.41
C SER A 44 -1.05 -37.91 13.03
N CYS A 45 0.29 -38.00 13.17
CA CYS A 45 1.18 -36.84 13.28
C CYS A 45 2.53 -36.98 12.53
N LEU A 46 3.02 -35.86 11.97
CA LEU A 46 4.42 -35.59 11.59
C LEU A 46 4.98 -36.40 10.38
N PRO A 47 6.27 -36.25 9.95
CA PRO A 47 6.64 -35.16 9.02
C PRO A 47 7.59 -35.58 7.87
N LEU A 48 7.61 -34.82 6.75
CA LEU A 48 8.66 -34.96 5.71
C LEU A 48 9.19 -33.61 5.17
N GLN A 49 10.36 -33.68 4.52
CA GLN A 49 11.37 -32.62 4.48
C GLN A 49 11.33 -31.68 3.24
N PRO A 50 11.92 -30.46 3.32
CA PRO A 50 11.99 -29.52 2.20
C PRO A 50 12.97 -29.96 1.11
N LYS A 51 12.67 -29.64 -0.16
CA LYS A 51 13.58 -29.85 -1.29
C LYS A 51 14.64 -28.73 -1.40
N SER A 52 15.77 -29.07 -2.01
CA SER A 52 17.03 -28.34 -1.91
C SER A 52 17.09 -26.99 -2.65
N ARG A 53 18.06 -26.15 -2.26
CA ARG A 53 18.48 -24.95 -2.97
C ARG A 53 19.46 -25.31 -4.10
N ASN A 54 19.21 -24.84 -5.31
CA ASN A 54 20.22 -24.86 -6.38
C ASN A 54 21.18 -23.68 -6.20
N PHE A 55 22.39 -23.93 -5.69
CA PHE A 55 23.50 -22.98 -5.72
C PHE A 55 24.22 -23.09 -7.06
N ILE A 56 24.31 -21.98 -7.81
CA ILE A 56 25.19 -21.89 -8.97
C ILE A 56 26.60 -21.53 -8.46
N SER A 57 27.56 -22.44 -8.67
CA SER A 57 28.95 -22.26 -8.24
C SER A 57 29.76 -21.56 -9.33
N LEU A 58 30.35 -20.41 -8.99
CA LEU A 58 31.29 -19.69 -9.86
C LEU A 58 32.70 -20.27 -9.71
N LYS A 59 33.26 -20.79 -10.79
CA LYS A 59 34.68 -21.20 -10.85
C LYS A 59 35.56 -20.00 -11.21
N PRO A 60 36.60 -19.67 -10.42
CA PRO A 60 37.65 -18.76 -10.84
C PRO A 60 38.72 -19.50 -11.66
N SER A 61 39.27 -18.85 -12.68
CA SER A 61 40.49 -19.26 -13.38
C SER A 61 41.40 -18.05 -13.56
N ALA A 62 42.66 -18.19 -13.15
CA ALA A 62 43.63 -17.10 -13.13
C ALA A 62 44.54 -17.10 -14.40
N PRO A 63 45.70 -16.42 -14.45
CA PRO A 63 45.84 -15.26 -15.33
C PRO A 63 46.76 -15.51 -16.53
N PHE A 64 46.67 -14.64 -17.54
CA PHE A 64 47.66 -14.57 -18.63
C PHE A 64 48.21 -13.15 -18.78
N HIS A 65 49.54 -13.04 -18.81
CA HIS A 65 50.25 -11.86 -19.29
C HIS A 65 50.19 -11.78 -20.81
N GLY A 66 50.07 -10.57 -21.36
CA GLY A 66 50.21 -10.31 -22.79
C GLY A 66 50.16 -8.82 -23.10
N ASN A 67 51.29 -8.25 -23.51
CA ASN A 67 51.36 -6.85 -23.94
C ASN A 67 50.76 -6.70 -25.34
N SER A 68 49.85 -5.75 -25.55
CA SER A 68 49.61 -5.17 -26.87
C SER A 68 49.11 -3.72 -26.79
N SER A 69 49.59 -2.92 -27.73
CA SER A 69 49.49 -1.46 -27.79
C SER A 69 48.07 -0.94 -28.06
N VAL A 70 47.77 0.23 -27.49
CA VAL A 70 46.50 0.95 -27.67
C VAL A 70 46.47 1.74 -28.98
N PRO A 71 45.42 1.61 -29.82
CA PRO A 71 45.05 2.61 -30.81
C PRO A 71 43.99 3.54 -30.20
N LEU A 72 44.34 4.82 -29.94
CA LEU A 72 43.45 5.80 -29.31
C LEU A 72 42.40 6.34 -30.30
N GLN A 73 41.40 5.53 -30.65
CA GLN A 73 40.33 5.95 -31.55
C GLN A 73 39.39 6.97 -30.88
N LYS A 74 39.63 8.27 -31.14
CA LYS A 74 38.75 9.37 -30.71
C LYS A 74 37.31 9.15 -31.21
N ARG A 75 36.43 8.70 -30.32
CA ARG A 75 34.98 8.72 -30.54
C ARG A 75 34.47 10.14 -30.30
N ASN A 76 34.28 10.89 -31.38
CA ASN A 76 33.64 12.19 -31.33
C ASN A 76 32.16 12.00 -30.97
N LEU A 77 31.83 12.12 -29.68
CA LEU A 77 30.44 12.16 -29.22
C LEU A 77 29.88 13.56 -29.52
N SER A 78 29.15 13.69 -30.63
CA SER A 78 28.44 14.92 -30.97
C SER A 78 27.28 15.14 -29.99
N VAL A 79 27.47 16.03 -29.01
CA VAL A 79 26.38 16.54 -28.18
C VAL A 79 25.47 17.36 -29.08
N VAL A 80 24.35 16.77 -29.50
CA VAL A 80 23.31 17.48 -30.24
C VAL A 80 22.62 18.42 -29.26
N SER A 81 23.03 19.68 -29.26
CA SER A 81 22.39 20.73 -28.46
C SER A 81 21.01 21.02 -29.06
N ALA A 82 19.98 20.36 -28.52
CA ALA A 82 18.60 20.61 -28.91
C ALA A 82 18.15 21.99 -28.42
N SER A 83 18.08 22.95 -29.33
CA SER A 83 17.56 24.30 -29.06
C SER A 83 16.17 24.25 -28.43
N LYS A 84 15.88 25.24 -27.57
CA LYS A 84 14.53 25.40 -26.99
C LYS A 84 13.50 25.69 -28.10
N SER A 85 12.58 24.75 -28.31
CA SER A 85 11.20 25.05 -28.69
C SER A 85 10.34 24.90 -27.44
N ASP A 86 9.87 26.02 -26.87
CA ASP A 86 8.97 26.02 -25.72
C ASP A 86 7.52 25.72 -26.17
N ASP A 87 7.29 24.45 -26.52
CA ASP A 87 5.97 23.83 -26.74
C ASP A 87 6.01 22.36 -26.28
N ARG A 88 6.36 22.16 -24.99
CA ARG A 88 6.30 20.84 -24.35
C ARG A 88 4.94 20.64 -23.69
N ASP A 89 4.12 19.79 -24.27
CA ASP A 89 3.00 19.19 -23.53
C ASP A 89 3.55 18.42 -22.31
N PRO A 90 3.18 18.81 -21.07
CA PRO A 90 3.63 18.15 -19.85
C PRO A 90 3.23 16.67 -19.75
N SER A 91 2.21 16.23 -20.51
CA SER A 91 1.71 14.84 -20.50
C SER A 91 2.82 13.82 -20.80
N SER A 92 3.67 14.13 -21.77
CA SER A 92 4.65 13.21 -22.36
C SER A 92 5.68 12.69 -21.36
N SER A 93 6.20 13.55 -20.49
CA SER A 93 7.12 13.16 -19.41
C SER A 93 6.43 12.40 -18.28
N PHE A 94 5.13 12.62 -18.05
CA PHE A 94 4.40 11.97 -16.96
C PHE A 94 3.97 10.55 -17.31
N GLN A 95 3.59 10.29 -18.58
CA GLN A 95 3.03 9.01 -19.03
C GLN A 95 3.89 7.77 -18.65
N GLY A 96 5.22 7.88 -18.76
CA GLY A 96 6.13 6.83 -18.32
C GLY A 96 6.11 6.62 -16.80
N GLY A 97 6.16 7.71 -16.03
CA GLY A 97 6.09 7.69 -14.57
C GLY A 97 4.75 7.20 -14.02
N GLU A 98 3.64 7.53 -14.69
CA GLU A 98 2.28 7.11 -14.32
C GLU A 98 2.14 5.59 -14.34
N SER A 99 2.67 4.92 -15.38
CA SER A 99 2.60 3.46 -15.51
C SER A 99 3.30 2.74 -14.34
N PHE A 100 4.46 3.27 -13.91
CA PHE A 100 5.18 2.79 -12.72
C PHE A 100 4.40 3.11 -11.43
N PHE A 101 3.88 4.34 -11.29
CA PHE A 101 3.10 4.75 -10.12
C PHE A 101 1.86 3.88 -9.92
N ARG A 102 1.09 3.60 -10.98
CA ARG A 102 -0.05 2.67 -10.94
C ARG A 102 0.36 1.25 -10.59
N THR A 103 1.50 0.76 -11.10
CA THR A 103 2.07 -0.54 -10.73
C THR A 103 2.40 -0.61 -9.23
N VAL A 104 2.91 0.49 -8.64
CA VAL A 104 3.14 0.59 -7.19
C VAL A 104 1.83 0.63 -6.41
N LEU A 105 0.82 1.38 -6.86
CA LEU A 105 -0.52 1.37 -6.24
C LEU A 105 -1.16 -0.02 -6.27
N GLN A 106 -1.10 -0.71 -7.41
CA GLN A 106 -1.60 -2.08 -7.58
C GLN A 106 -0.88 -3.07 -6.64
N SER A 107 0.40 -2.86 -6.40
CA SER A 107 1.17 -3.66 -5.43
C SER A 107 0.69 -3.44 -3.99
N MET A 108 0.43 -2.18 -3.60
CA MET A 108 -0.15 -1.86 -2.28
C MET A 108 -1.58 -2.42 -2.12
N GLU A 109 -2.39 -2.35 -3.17
CA GLU A 109 -3.73 -2.94 -3.24
C GLU A 109 -3.68 -4.47 -3.08
N ALA A 110 -2.83 -5.16 -3.84
CA ALA A 110 -2.69 -6.61 -3.76
C ALA A 110 -2.26 -7.08 -2.36
N VAL A 111 -1.32 -6.38 -1.73
CA VAL A 111 -0.91 -6.59 -0.33
C VAL A 111 -2.09 -6.39 0.63
N TYR A 112 -2.90 -5.36 0.43
CA TYR A 112 -4.06 -5.08 1.27
C TYR A 112 -5.16 -6.13 1.13
N LEU A 113 -5.56 -6.48 -0.09
CA LEU A 113 -6.63 -7.45 -0.36
C LEU A 113 -6.24 -8.87 0.08
N ASN A 114 -4.99 -9.28 -0.11
CA ASN A 114 -4.46 -10.54 0.42
C ASN A 114 -4.48 -10.62 1.96
N ARG A 115 -4.43 -9.48 2.66
CA ARG A 115 -4.50 -9.39 4.13
C ARG A 115 -5.91 -9.15 4.67
N ASN A 116 -6.86 -8.78 3.82
CA ASN A 116 -8.22 -8.39 4.21
C ASN A 116 -9.24 -9.13 3.32
N PRO A 117 -9.43 -10.46 3.50
CA PRO A 117 -10.29 -11.27 2.63
C PRO A 117 -11.74 -10.77 2.58
N THR A 118 -12.25 -10.16 3.66
CA THR A 118 -13.57 -9.51 3.67
C THR A 118 -13.64 -8.31 2.70
N ALA A 119 -12.59 -7.50 2.60
CA ALA A 119 -12.55 -6.38 1.66
C ALA A 119 -12.47 -6.88 0.21
N LYS A 120 -11.68 -7.94 -0.03
CA LYS A 120 -11.61 -8.61 -1.32
C LYS A 120 -12.99 -9.16 -1.75
N ALA A 121 -13.65 -9.93 -0.90
CA ALA A 121 -14.96 -10.51 -1.19
C ALA A 121 -16.06 -9.45 -1.44
N VAL A 122 -15.99 -8.29 -0.77
CA VAL A 122 -16.91 -7.17 -1.03
C VAL A 122 -16.66 -6.55 -2.42
N LEU A 123 -15.40 -6.38 -2.85
CA LEU A 123 -15.09 -5.89 -4.20
C LEU A 123 -15.55 -6.89 -5.27
N GLU A 124 -15.28 -8.19 -5.08
CA GLU A 124 -15.71 -9.26 -5.99
C GLU A 124 -17.25 -9.33 -6.09
N LEU A 125 -17.98 -9.11 -4.99
CA LEU A 125 -19.44 -9.05 -4.97
C LEU A 125 -20.00 -7.82 -5.72
N VAL A 126 -19.40 -6.64 -5.55
CA VAL A 126 -19.83 -5.42 -6.26
C VAL A 126 -19.54 -5.53 -7.76
N GLN A 127 -18.38 -6.08 -8.15
CA GLN A 127 -18.04 -6.35 -9.56
C GLN A 127 -19.01 -7.35 -10.20
N SER A 128 -19.27 -8.49 -9.54
CA SER A 128 -20.21 -9.51 -10.05
C SER A 128 -21.67 -9.04 -10.06
N SER A 129 -22.01 -7.96 -9.36
CA SER A 129 -23.32 -7.28 -9.45
C SER A 129 -23.47 -6.38 -10.69
N GLY A 130 -22.51 -6.40 -11.62
CA GLY A 130 -22.51 -5.61 -12.86
C GLY A 130 -21.82 -4.24 -12.75
N ASN A 131 -21.45 -3.81 -11.53
CA ASN A 131 -20.75 -2.54 -11.29
C ASN A 131 -19.24 -2.69 -11.53
N ASN A 132 -18.84 -2.87 -12.79
CA ASN A 132 -17.42 -3.01 -13.16
C ASN A 132 -16.57 -1.75 -12.88
N GLN A 133 -17.20 -0.58 -12.71
CA GLN A 133 -16.54 0.73 -12.55
C GLN A 133 -16.40 1.15 -11.08
N ILE A 134 -15.78 0.29 -10.25
CA ILE A 134 -15.46 0.63 -8.87
C ILE A 134 -14.32 1.66 -8.85
N CYS A 135 -14.64 2.91 -8.50
CA CYS A 135 -13.64 3.94 -8.25
C CYS A 135 -13.24 3.95 -6.77
N TYR A 136 -11.94 4.18 -6.48
CA TYR A 136 -11.46 4.39 -5.13
C TYR A 136 -11.51 5.87 -4.75
N ASP A 137 -12.15 6.16 -3.63
CA ASP A 137 -12.33 7.51 -3.10
C ASP A 137 -11.03 8.03 -2.50
N HIS A 138 -10.45 7.21 -1.61
CA HIS A 138 -9.16 7.47 -0.99
C HIS A 138 -8.47 6.21 -0.48
N ILE A 139 -7.16 6.34 -0.26
CA ILE A 139 -6.29 5.33 0.36
C ILE A 139 -5.69 5.91 1.66
N ALA A 140 -5.78 5.18 2.78
CA ALA A 140 -5.41 5.70 4.09
C ALA A 140 -4.18 5.04 4.74
N PHE A 141 -3.15 5.84 5.06
CA PHE A 141 -1.91 5.41 5.70
C PHE A 141 -1.80 5.84 7.18
N ARG A 142 -1.00 5.09 7.94
CA ARG A 142 -0.70 5.32 9.36
C ARG A 142 0.80 5.22 9.60
N THR A 143 1.34 6.19 10.30
CA THR A 143 2.78 6.43 10.49
C THR A 143 3.08 6.83 11.94
N PHE A 144 4.35 6.98 12.33
CA PHE A 144 4.74 7.39 13.69
C PHE A 144 5.49 8.72 13.63
N GLY A 145 4.97 9.78 14.28
CA GLY A 145 5.56 11.10 14.34
C GLY A 145 6.82 11.17 15.22
N VAL A 146 7.87 10.46 14.80
CA VAL A 146 9.16 10.35 15.50
C VAL A 146 10.26 10.01 14.48
N ASN A 147 11.47 10.52 14.68
CA ASN A 147 12.69 10.15 13.94
C ASN A 147 12.60 10.21 12.39
N GLY A 148 11.61 10.90 11.82
CA GLY A 148 11.36 10.96 10.37
C GLY A 148 10.50 9.82 9.82
N HIS A 149 9.80 9.05 10.66
CA HIS A 149 8.86 7.99 10.28
C HIS A 149 7.39 8.47 10.24
N GLY A 150 7.16 9.79 10.21
CA GLY A 150 5.85 10.44 10.20
C GLY A 150 5.26 10.58 8.79
N ILE A 151 4.36 11.54 8.60
CA ILE A 151 3.61 11.73 7.34
C ILE A 151 4.54 11.88 6.12
N ASP A 152 5.60 12.68 6.24
CA ASP A 152 6.49 13.01 5.14
C ASP A 152 7.28 11.81 4.59
N SER A 153 7.43 10.74 5.39
CA SER A 153 8.13 9.49 5.01
C SER A 153 7.47 8.73 3.86
N ILE A 154 6.17 8.95 3.65
CA ILE A 154 5.40 8.35 2.55
C ILE A 154 4.66 9.39 1.70
N ALA A 155 4.41 10.61 2.22
CA ALA A 155 3.85 11.71 1.45
C ALA A 155 4.76 12.12 0.27
N SER A 156 6.08 12.14 0.49
CA SER A 156 7.10 12.44 -0.52
C SER A 156 6.88 11.67 -1.82
N PHE A 157 6.76 10.33 -1.73
CA PHE A 157 6.47 9.47 -2.88
C PHE A 157 5.23 9.90 -3.67
N PHE A 158 4.15 10.34 -3.01
CA PHE A 158 2.95 10.80 -3.72
C PHE A 158 3.17 12.18 -4.35
N MET A 159 3.88 13.08 -3.67
CA MET A 159 4.21 14.41 -4.18
C MET A 159 5.12 14.36 -5.40
N ASP A 160 6.03 13.37 -5.48
CA ASP A 160 6.87 13.10 -6.67
C ASP A 160 6.02 12.75 -7.91
N TYR A 161 4.79 12.24 -7.72
CA TYR A 161 3.79 12.01 -8.78
C TYR A 161 2.65 13.05 -8.79
N GLY A 162 2.95 14.28 -8.36
CA GLY A 162 2.07 15.44 -8.54
C GLY A 162 0.89 15.53 -7.56
N TYR A 163 0.85 14.74 -6.49
CA TYR A 163 -0.13 14.93 -5.43
C TYR A 163 0.14 16.21 -4.64
N THR A 164 -0.88 17.05 -4.47
CA THR A 164 -0.78 18.28 -3.68
C THR A 164 -1.26 18.04 -2.25
N LYS A 165 -0.47 18.48 -1.27
CA LYS A 165 -0.82 18.45 0.17
C LYS A 165 -1.91 19.48 0.47
N GLN A 166 -2.94 19.05 1.20
CA GLN A 166 -4.11 19.86 1.57
C GLN A 166 -4.20 20.03 3.10
N ASP A 167 -5.40 20.17 3.66
CA ASP A 167 -5.64 20.57 5.06
C ASP A 167 -5.03 19.65 6.12
N GLU A 168 -4.68 20.23 7.28
CA GLU A 168 -4.34 19.48 8.49
C GLU A 168 -5.60 19.07 9.28
N LEU A 169 -5.71 17.79 9.64
CA LEU A 169 -6.74 17.29 10.54
C LEU A 169 -6.11 16.84 11.86
N ARG A 170 -6.60 17.36 12.99
CA ARG A 170 -6.17 16.96 14.33
C ARG A 170 -7.21 16.09 15.02
N PHE A 171 -6.75 15.05 15.72
CA PHE A 171 -7.60 14.18 16.53
C PHE A 171 -7.04 14.09 17.96
N PRO A 172 -7.22 15.12 18.81
CA PRO A 172 -6.55 15.21 20.12
C PRO A 172 -6.79 14.00 21.02
N ALA A 173 -8.04 13.54 21.12
CA ALA A 173 -8.41 12.35 21.90
C ALA A 173 -7.77 11.03 21.42
N LYS A 174 -7.24 11.00 20.19
CA LYS A 174 -6.50 9.86 19.61
C LYS A 174 -5.00 10.11 19.51
N LYS A 175 -4.53 11.32 19.87
CA LYS A 175 -3.15 11.80 19.71
C LYS A 175 -2.63 11.60 18.29
N LEU A 176 -3.43 11.98 17.29
CA LEU A 176 -3.06 11.95 15.87
C LEU A 176 -3.08 13.35 15.26
N LYS A 177 -2.17 13.59 14.32
CA LYS A 177 -2.37 14.56 13.23
C LYS A 177 -2.43 13.84 11.88
N ALA A 178 -3.07 14.43 10.90
CA ALA A 178 -3.15 13.90 9.54
C ALA A 178 -3.17 15.02 8.51
N PHE A 179 -2.80 14.68 7.28
CA PHE A 179 -3.02 15.49 6.09
C PHE A 179 -3.71 14.64 5.03
N TRP A 180 -4.56 15.27 4.22
CA TRP A 180 -5.03 14.68 2.97
C TRP A 180 -4.28 15.28 1.78
N PHE A 181 -4.24 14.55 0.67
CA PHE A 181 -3.53 14.91 -0.54
C PHE A 181 -4.45 14.68 -1.73
N SER A 182 -4.60 15.70 -2.58
CA SER A 182 -5.38 15.62 -3.81
C SER A 182 -4.55 15.00 -4.94
N PRO A 183 -5.11 14.09 -5.76
CA PRO A 183 -4.44 13.59 -6.96
C PRO A 183 -4.22 14.72 -7.97
N PRO A 184 -3.26 14.57 -8.90
CA PRO A 184 -3.11 15.50 -10.02
C PRO A 184 -4.30 15.42 -11.00
N SER A 185 -4.65 16.57 -11.57
CA SER A 185 -5.74 16.72 -12.54
C SER A 185 -5.30 16.38 -13.96
N PHE A 186 -5.23 15.08 -14.27
CA PHE A 186 -5.02 14.58 -15.63
C PHE A 186 -6.31 14.06 -16.26
N HIS A 187 -6.40 14.14 -17.59
CA HIS A 187 -7.43 13.42 -18.35
C HIS A 187 -7.09 11.94 -18.39
N TYR A 188 -7.79 11.14 -17.59
CA TYR A 188 -7.72 9.69 -17.65
C TYR A 188 -8.60 9.17 -18.79
N PRO A 189 -8.18 8.13 -19.54
CA PRO A 189 -9.03 7.51 -20.54
C PRO A 189 -10.25 6.85 -19.87
N ASP A 190 -11.42 7.03 -20.47
CA ASP A 190 -12.68 6.51 -19.92
C ASP A 190 -12.68 4.97 -19.82
N GLY A 191 -13.28 4.45 -18.74
CA GLY A 191 -13.47 3.01 -18.51
C GLY A 191 -12.50 2.36 -17.52
N GLY A 192 -11.52 3.09 -16.97
CA GLY A 192 -10.65 2.59 -15.90
C GLY A 192 -11.40 2.26 -14.59
N SER A 193 -10.87 1.30 -13.82
CA SER A 193 -11.45 0.80 -12.56
C SER A 193 -10.37 0.47 -11.52
N GLY A 194 -10.70 0.53 -10.23
CA GLY A 194 -9.75 0.38 -9.13
C GLY A 194 -8.58 1.38 -9.22
N VAL A 195 -7.35 0.90 -9.02
CA VAL A 195 -6.12 1.70 -9.19
C VAL A 195 -5.85 2.14 -10.64
N ASN A 196 -6.57 1.59 -11.62
CA ASN A 196 -6.50 1.97 -13.03
C ASN A 196 -7.60 2.97 -13.44
N GLY A 197 -8.50 3.33 -12.53
CA GLY A 197 -9.48 4.40 -12.71
C GLY A 197 -8.92 5.79 -12.38
N PRO A 198 -9.80 6.76 -12.05
CA PRO A 198 -9.40 8.04 -11.47
C PRO A 198 -8.52 7.82 -10.23
N LEU A 199 -7.43 8.58 -10.12
CA LEU A 199 -6.51 8.41 -9.00
C LEU A 199 -7.18 8.76 -7.65
N PRO A 200 -7.08 7.89 -6.63
CA PRO A 200 -7.70 8.14 -5.32
C PRO A 200 -6.98 9.26 -4.57
N ARG A 201 -7.70 9.96 -3.68
CA ARG A 201 -7.04 10.84 -2.69
C ARG A 201 -6.17 10.02 -1.73
N VAL A 202 -5.15 10.63 -1.14
CA VAL A 202 -4.33 9.96 -0.12
C VAL A 202 -4.58 10.63 1.22
N PHE A 203 -4.86 9.83 2.27
CA PHE A 203 -4.98 10.31 3.65
C PHE A 203 -3.84 9.74 4.48
N ILE A 204 -2.96 10.58 5.01
CA ILE A 204 -1.77 10.14 5.76
C ILE A 204 -1.87 10.67 7.17
N SER A 205 -1.89 9.76 8.15
CA SER A 205 -1.95 10.08 9.57
C SER A 205 -0.68 9.65 10.29
N GLU A 206 -0.25 10.42 11.29
CA GLU A 206 0.81 10.04 12.22
C GLU A 206 0.35 10.07 13.67
N LEU A 207 0.93 9.17 14.46
CA LEU A 207 0.83 9.20 15.92
C LEU A 207 1.75 10.28 16.50
N LEU A 208 1.23 11.12 17.37
CA LEU A 208 2.01 12.09 18.15
C LEU A 208 2.70 11.34 19.30
N VAL A 209 3.88 10.80 19.02
CA VAL A 209 4.63 9.89 19.92
C VAL A 209 5.08 10.63 21.18
N ASP A 210 5.44 11.90 21.04
CA ASP A 210 5.75 12.86 22.11
C ASP A 210 4.65 12.95 23.18
N GLN A 211 3.39 12.73 22.81
CA GLN A 211 2.23 12.81 23.71
C GLN A 211 1.91 11.48 24.41
N MET A 212 2.68 10.42 24.19
CA MET A 212 2.48 9.11 24.83
C MET A 212 3.26 8.96 26.15
N SER A 213 2.89 7.97 26.98
CA SER A 213 3.66 7.71 28.20
C SER A 213 5.10 7.26 27.85
N PRO A 214 6.10 7.54 28.70
CA PRO A 214 7.52 7.31 28.37
C PRO A 214 7.81 5.89 27.85
N GLN A 215 7.18 4.88 28.43
CA GLN A 215 7.33 3.46 28.08
C GLN A 215 6.83 3.17 26.65
N ILE A 216 5.71 3.79 26.25
CA ILE A 216 5.16 3.68 24.90
C ILE A 216 6.08 4.40 23.90
N GLN A 217 6.65 5.55 24.27
CA GLN A 217 7.60 6.25 23.42
C GLN A 217 8.89 5.45 23.20
N GLU A 218 9.42 4.84 24.27
CA GLU A 218 10.62 4.01 24.26
C GLU A 218 10.47 2.79 23.33
N ILE A 219 9.35 2.06 23.44
CA ILE A 219 9.04 0.94 22.55
C ILE A 219 8.96 1.41 21.08
N ILE A 220 8.30 2.54 20.80
CA ILE A 220 8.21 3.05 19.42
C ILE A 220 9.58 3.51 18.89
N ARG A 221 10.42 4.15 19.73
CA ARG A 221 11.79 4.55 19.38
C ARG A 221 12.68 3.35 19.06
N LYS A 222 12.70 2.33 19.92
CA LYS A 222 13.40 1.04 19.70
C LYS A 222 13.16 0.46 18.30
N TYR A 223 11.91 0.44 17.84
CA TYR A 223 11.56 -0.10 16.51
C TYR A 223 11.81 0.90 15.37
N THR A 224 11.59 2.20 15.57
CA THR A 224 11.86 3.20 14.51
C THR A 224 13.36 3.50 14.34
N GLU A 225 14.21 3.29 15.34
CA GLU A 225 15.66 3.51 15.26
C GLU A 225 16.36 2.32 14.58
N THR A 226 15.97 1.09 14.92
CA THR A 226 16.44 -0.14 14.22
C THR A 226 15.98 -0.22 12.76
N SER A 227 15.09 0.68 12.32
CA SER A 227 14.67 0.82 10.92
C SER A 227 15.74 1.45 10.00
N GLY A 228 16.74 2.15 10.56
CA GLY A 228 17.84 2.76 9.79
C GLY A 228 17.36 3.71 8.68
N SER A 229 17.69 3.39 7.43
CA SER A 229 17.25 4.15 6.24
C SER A 229 15.81 3.87 5.82
N GLY A 230 15.12 2.88 6.39
CA GLY A 230 13.81 2.40 5.94
C GLY A 230 12.71 3.46 5.85
N LYS A 231 12.80 4.54 6.65
CA LYS A 231 11.95 5.73 6.54
C LYS A 231 11.98 6.44 5.18
N LYS A 232 13.08 6.31 4.42
CA LYS A 232 13.19 6.82 3.03
C LYS A 232 12.49 5.92 2.00
N HIS A 233 11.96 4.77 2.43
CA HIS A 233 11.45 3.72 1.56
C HIS A 233 10.06 3.22 2.01
N ALA A 234 9.28 4.06 2.71
CA ALA A 234 7.99 3.66 3.27
C ALA A 234 6.96 3.24 2.19
N ALA A 235 6.97 3.89 1.02
CA ALA A 235 6.15 3.48 -0.12
C ALA A 235 6.52 2.08 -0.64
N LEU A 236 7.82 1.80 -0.81
CA LEU A 236 8.34 0.48 -1.21
C LEU A 236 7.99 -0.59 -0.16
N ALA A 237 8.17 -0.27 1.13
CA ALA A 237 7.79 -1.18 2.22
C ALA A 237 6.28 -1.48 2.21
N SER A 238 5.43 -0.49 1.90
CA SER A 238 3.98 -0.69 1.74
C SER A 238 3.65 -1.56 0.52
N ALA A 239 4.28 -1.32 -0.62
CA ALA A 239 4.08 -2.10 -1.86
C ALA A 239 4.56 -3.56 -1.74
N LEU A 240 5.61 -3.81 -0.95
CA LEU A 240 6.10 -5.16 -0.59
C LEU A 240 5.40 -5.73 0.67
N GLY A 241 4.50 -4.98 1.29
CA GLY A 241 3.83 -5.34 2.54
C GLY A 241 4.76 -5.58 3.74
N SER A 242 6.01 -5.15 3.69
CA SER A 242 7.01 -5.36 4.74
C SER A 242 6.94 -4.29 5.83
N LEU A 243 7.40 -4.65 7.03
CA LEU A 243 7.80 -3.67 8.03
C LEU A 243 9.23 -3.23 7.72
N THR A 244 9.55 -1.96 7.94
CA THR A 244 10.91 -1.43 7.83
C THR A 244 11.78 -1.71 9.06
N TRP A 245 11.24 -2.43 10.05
CA TRP A 245 11.87 -2.80 11.32
C TRP A 245 11.54 -4.25 11.67
N GLY A 246 12.31 -4.84 12.60
CA GLY A 246 12.12 -6.22 13.03
C GLY A 246 10.76 -6.51 13.66
N LYS A 247 10.29 -7.77 13.57
CA LYS A 247 9.01 -8.21 14.17
C LYS A 247 8.98 -7.87 15.67
N PRO A 248 7.95 -7.16 16.17
CA PRO A 248 7.91 -6.74 17.57
C PRO A 248 7.67 -7.91 18.53
N LEU A 249 8.14 -7.79 19.78
CA LEU A 249 7.80 -8.73 20.85
C LEU A 249 6.30 -8.65 21.17
N TYR A 250 5.70 -9.79 21.51
CA TYR A 250 4.27 -9.86 21.80
C TYR A 250 3.88 -9.02 23.03
N SER A 251 4.70 -9.04 24.07
CA SER A 251 4.53 -8.22 25.28
C SER A 251 4.55 -6.71 24.99
N GLU A 252 5.46 -6.26 24.12
CA GLU A 252 5.55 -4.86 23.69
C GLU A 252 4.35 -4.48 22.81
N PHE A 253 3.93 -5.36 21.89
CA PHE A 253 2.70 -5.16 21.12
C PHE A 253 1.45 -5.08 22.00
N GLN A 254 1.37 -5.88 23.08
CA GLN A 254 0.30 -5.81 24.07
C GLN A 254 0.31 -4.49 24.85
N GLN A 255 1.50 -3.98 25.25
CA GLN A 255 1.60 -2.66 25.89
C GLN A 255 1.14 -1.55 24.94
N LEU A 256 1.55 -1.60 23.67
CA LEU A 256 1.04 -0.70 22.63
C LEU A 256 -0.46 -0.90 22.32
N ALA A 257 -1.15 -1.89 22.89
CA ALA A 257 -2.55 -2.23 22.60
C ALA A 257 -3.54 -2.04 23.76
N ARG A 258 -3.04 -1.51 24.89
CA ARG A 258 -3.86 -0.93 25.96
C ARG A 258 -4.26 0.51 25.60
#